data_AF-A0A520H2R9-F1
#
_entry.id   AF-A0A520H2R9-F1
#
_cell.length_a   1.000
_cell.length_b   1.000
_cell.length_c   1.000
_cell.angle_alpha   90.00
_cell.angle_beta   90.00
_cell.angle_gamma   90.00
#
_symmetry.space_group_name_H-M   'P 1'
#
loop_
_entity.id
_entity.type
_entity.pdbx_description
1 polymer ?
#
loop_
_entity_poly.entity_id
_entity_poly.type
_entity_poly.pdbx_seq_one_letter_code
_entity_poly.pdbx_strand_id
1 'polypeptide(L)'
;MRIACLAWGSLLWKTGPLRLASGWKDDGPLLPIEFAREGDKGELSTVILEGAAPQKTWWALLQDEDLAVARESLRLREAIDPEHREWVGSLPAVDAVSHPCARQIEDWLKRQSGVDAVVWTALPPRHADEEGRTPTPDEAVHYLDGLRGEERAHAEDYIRQVPPSLDTAYRRGVEARLGWTPRGVRHDAGGTASAPD
;
A
#
# COMPACT_ATOMS: atom_id res chain seq x y z
N MET A 1 21.75 -6.07 -4.94
CA MET A 1 21.32 -5.57 -3.61
C MET A 1 20.09 -6.35 -3.18
N ARG A 2 19.89 -6.57 -1.87
CA ARG A 2 18.66 -7.14 -1.32
C ARG A 2 17.66 -6.01 -1.08
N ILE A 3 16.68 -5.89 -1.96
CA ILE A 3 15.71 -4.78 -1.96
C ILE A 3 14.38 -5.26 -1.38
N ALA A 4 13.87 -4.54 -0.38
CA ALA A 4 12.52 -4.74 0.14
C ALA A 4 11.51 -3.83 -0.57
N CYS A 5 10.27 -4.28 -0.74
CA CYS A 5 9.13 -3.47 -1.11
C CYS A 5 8.17 -3.42 0.09
N LEU A 6 7.76 -2.22 0.53
CA LEU A 6 6.71 -2.07 1.53
C LEU A 6 5.32 -2.06 0.89
N ALA A 7 4.33 -2.58 1.61
CA ALA A 7 2.94 -2.61 1.19
C ALA A 7 1.96 -2.46 2.37
N TRP A 8 0.77 -1.94 2.08
CA TRP A 8 -0.33 -1.75 3.05
C TRP A 8 -1.71 -1.76 2.37
N GLY A 9 -1.79 -2.24 1.13
CA GLY A 9 -3.01 -2.25 0.32
C GLY A 9 -2.90 -3.27 -0.80
N SER A 10 -3.36 -2.91 -2.00
CA SER A 10 -3.52 -3.85 -3.12
C SER A 10 -2.28 -4.64 -3.54
N LEU A 11 -1.07 -4.15 -3.26
CA LEU A 11 0.17 -4.91 -3.46
C LEU A 11 0.17 -6.28 -2.74
N LEU A 12 -0.55 -6.39 -1.62
CA LEU A 12 -0.61 -7.61 -0.81
C LEU A 12 -1.28 -8.79 -1.53
N TRP A 13 -2.28 -8.53 -2.38
CA TRP A 13 -3.01 -9.56 -3.12
C TRP A 13 -2.87 -9.43 -4.65
N LYS A 14 -2.30 -8.33 -5.13
CA LYS A 14 -2.12 -8.03 -6.56
C LYS A 14 -0.78 -7.32 -6.81
N THR A 15 0.28 -8.11 -6.85
CA THR A 15 1.65 -7.65 -7.12
C THR A 15 1.86 -7.17 -8.57
N GLY A 16 1.10 -7.72 -9.52
CA GLY A 16 1.24 -7.39 -10.94
C GLY A 16 2.66 -7.69 -11.46
N PRO A 17 3.38 -6.73 -12.07
CA PRO A 17 4.70 -6.96 -12.62
C PRO A 17 5.81 -7.07 -11.55
N LEU A 18 5.52 -6.74 -10.27
CA LEU A 18 6.50 -6.86 -9.19
C LEU A 18 6.84 -8.32 -8.93
N ARG A 19 8.10 -8.67 -9.18
CA ARG A 19 8.62 -10.01 -8.95
C ARG A 19 9.14 -10.13 -7.53
N LEU A 20 8.43 -10.88 -6.70
CA LEU A 20 8.83 -11.11 -5.31
C LEU A 20 9.81 -12.28 -5.21
N ALA A 21 10.83 -12.12 -4.37
CA ALA A 21 11.78 -13.15 -3.95
C ALA A 21 11.43 -13.75 -2.58
N SER A 22 10.40 -13.22 -1.90
CA SER A 22 9.84 -13.80 -0.67
C SER A 22 8.34 -13.60 -0.59
N GLY A 23 7.68 -14.30 0.34
CA GLY A 23 6.34 -13.91 0.79
C GLY A 23 6.34 -12.58 1.55
N TRP A 24 5.15 -12.01 1.72
CA TRP A 24 4.92 -10.83 2.57
C TRP A 24 5.12 -11.17 4.04
N LYS A 25 5.86 -10.32 4.75
CA LYS A 25 6.05 -10.36 6.21
C LYS A 25 5.36 -9.16 6.83
N ASP A 26 4.78 -9.31 8.01
CA ASP A 26 3.89 -8.33 8.66
C ASP A 26 4.57 -7.50 9.78
N ASP A 27 5.90 -7.53 9.82
CA ASP A 27 6.76 -6.82 10.77
C ASP A 27 7.47 -5.60 10.13
N GLY A 28 6.80 -4.94 9.18
CA GLY A 28 7.23 -3.69 8.59
C GLY A 28 7.23 -2.50 9.57
N PRO A 29 7.68 -1.31 9.15
CA PRO A 29 7.60 -0.11 9.97
C PRO A 29 6.14 0.26 10.28
N LEU A 30 5.92 0.92 11.42
CA LEU A 30 4.63 1.56 11.69
C LEU A 30 4.57 2.88 10.93
N LEU A 31 3.64 3.00 9.99
CA LEU A 31 3.46 4.18 9.13
C LEU A 31 2.06 4.76 9.29
N PRO A 32 1.85 6.08 9.16
CA PRO A 32 0.54 6.69 9.28
C PRO A 32 -0.25 6.43 7.99
N ILE A 33 -0.87 5.25 7.89
CA ILE A 33 -1.63 4.82 6.71
C ILE A 33 -3.11 5.13 6.91
N GLU A 34 -3.76 5.64 5.88
CA GLU A 34 -5.21 5.90 5.88
C GLU A 34 -5.84 5.69 4.50
N PHE A 35 -7.14 5.39 4.47
CA PHE A 35 -7.97 5.34 3.26
C PHE A 35 -8.30 6.76 2.78
N ALA A 36 -7.45 7.34 1.93
CA ALA A 36 -7.55 8.75 1.56
C ALA A 36 -7.26 9.06 0.08
N ARG A 37 -7.24 8.05 -0.79
CA ARG A 37 -7.05 8.25 -2.24
C ARG A 37 -8.12 7.53 -3.05
N GLU A 38 -8.98 8.29 -3.70
CA GLU A 38 -9.92 7.77 -4.70
C GLU A 38 -9.14 7.20 -5.89
N GLY A 39 -9.37 5.92 -6.19
CA GLY A 39 -8.85 5.25 -7.36
C GLY A 39 -9.78 5.42 -8.56
N ASP A 40 -9.25 5.17 -9.75
CA ASP A 40 -9.99 5.40 -11.01
C ASP A 40 -11.18 4.43 -11.21
N LYS A 41 -11.34 3.43 -10.33
CA LYS A 41 -12.47 2.48 -10.34
C LYS A 41 -13.39 2.61 -9.13
N GLY A 42 -13.29 3.74 -8.42
CA GLY A 42 -14.14 4.08 -7.29
C GLY A 42 -13.64 3.60 -5.93
N GLU A 43 -12.57 2.81 -5.87
CA GLU A 43 -12.04 2.36 -4.59
C GLU A 43 -11.41 3.52 -3.81
N LEU A 44 -11.67 3.57 -2.50
CA LEU A 44 -10.88 4.42 -1.62
C LEU A 44 -9.65 3.61 -1.20
N SER A 45 -8.49 3.99 -1.71
CA SER A 45 -7.22 3.31 -1.53
C SER A 45 -6.39 3.89 -0.37
N THR A 46 -5.51 3.05 0.17
CA THR A 46 -4.66 3.37 1.31
C THR A 46 -3.40 4.14 0.90
N VAL A 47 -3.10 5.25 1.57
CA VAL A 47 -1.91 6.09 1.36
C VAL A 47 -1.22 6.44 2.68
N ILE A 48 0.00 6.96 2.61
CA ILE A 48 0.65 7.61 3.75
C ILE A 48 -0.02 8.97 3.95
N LEU A 49 -0.66 9.17 5.10
CA LEU A 49 -1.34 10.41 5.46
C LEU A 49 -0.77 10.96 6.78
N GLU A 50 -0.07 12.09 6.72
CA GLU A 50 0.50 12.70 7.92
C GLU A 50 -0.59 13.02 8.95
N GLY A 51 -0.30 12.71 10.22
CA GLY A 51 -1.26 12.87 11.33
C GLY A 51 -2.21 11.68 11.55
N ALA A 52 -2.27 10.71 10.63
CA ALA A 52 -3.02 9.48 10.84
C ALA A 52 -2.37 8.58 11.92
N ALA A 53 -3.18 7.73 12.55
CA ALA A 53 -2.69 6.78 13.54
C ALA A 53 -1.76 5.75 12.88
N PRO A 54 -0.58 5.45 13.46
CA PRO A 54 0.36 4.49 12.87
C PRO A 54 -0.24 3.09 12.73
N GLN A 55 -0.09 2.51 11.53
CA GLN A 55 -0.56 1.18 11.15
C GLN A 55 0.63 0.27 10.87
N LYS A 56 0.45 -1.04 11.09
CA LYS A 56 1.41 -2.05 10.63
C LYS A 56 1.47 -2.04 9.11
N THR A 57 2.67 -2.25 8.59
CA THR A 57 2.91 -2.44 7.15
C THR A 57 3.58 -3.78 6.91
N TRP A 58 3.52 -4.22 5.67
CA TRP A 58 4.13 -5.46 5.23
C TRP A 58 5.32 -5.18 4.35
N TRP A 59 6.20 -6.17 4.22
CA TRP A 59 7.29 -6.10 3.29
C TRP A 59 7.63 -7.46 2.66
N ALA A 60 8.14 -7.42 1.44
CA ALA A 60 8.66 -8.59 0.73
C ALA A 60 9.97 -8.23 0.05
N LEU A 61 10.87 -9.21 -0.10
CA LEU A 61 12.05 -9.04 -0.94
C LEU A 61 11.63 -9.05 -2.41
N LEU A 62 12.24 -8.19 -3.21
CA LEU A 62 12.12 -8.20 -4.66
C LEU A 62 13.18 -9.14 -5.27
N GLN A 63 12.89 -9.67 -6.46
CA GLN A 63 13.89 -10.36 -7.28
C GLN A 63 14.86 -9.38 -7.95
N ASP A 64 14.41 -8.14 -8.18
CA ASP A 64 15.26 -7.10 -8.74
C ASP A 64 16.32 -6.67 -7.73
N GLU A 65 17.58 -6.70 -8.16
CA GLU A 65 18.73 -6.36 -7.33
C GLU A 65 19.28 -4.95 -7.55
N ASP A 66 18.69 -4.23 -8.50
CA ASP A 66 19.00 -2.84 -8.85
C ASP A 66 17.88 -1.90 -8.39
N LEU A 67 18.24 -0.83 -7.67
CA LEU A 67 17.27 0.08 -7.07
C LEU A 67 16.46 0.87 -8.10
N ALA A 68 17.07 1.27 -9.22
CA ALA A 68 16.35 1.97 -10.27
C ALA A 68 15.33 1.04 -10.96
N VAL A 69 15.70 -0.22 -11.18
CA VAL A 69 14.79 -1.24 -11.73
C VAL A 69 13.65 -1.55 -10.75
N ALA A 70 13.93 -1.63 -9.44
CA ALA A 70 12.91 -1.85 -8.42
C ALA A 70 11.92 -0.67 -8.34
N ARG A 71 12.42 0.58 -8.35
CA ARG A 71 11.59 1.79 -8.39
C ARG A 71 10.70 1.82 -9.64
N GLU A 72 11.27 1.51 -10.80
CA GLU A 72 10.53 1.49 -12.07
C GLU A 72 9.47 0.37 -12.10
N SER A 73 9.79 -0.81 -11.56
CA SER A 73 8.82 -1.90 -11.46
C SER A 73 7.65 -1.54 -10.55
N LEU A 74 7.91 -0.83 -9.44
CA LEU A 74 6.86 -0.33 -8.55
C LEU A 74 6.04 0.78 -9.22
N ARG A 75 6.70 1.71 -9.92
CA ARG A 75 6.03 2.77 -10.71
C ARG A 75 5.06 2.19 -11.73
N LEU A 76 5.51 1.21 -12.52
CA LEU A 76 4.71 0.51 -13.52
C LEU A 76 3.53 -0.24 -12.90
N ARG A 77 3.75 -0.90 -11.75
CA ARG A 77 2.65 -1.54 -11.02
C ARG A 77 1.60 -0.51 -10.60
N GLU A 78 2.01 0.59 -10.01
CA GLU A 78 1.08 1.59 -9.46
C GLU A 78 0.53 2.54 -10.54
N ALA A 79 0.88 2.34 -11.81
CA ALA A 79 0.52 3.19 -12.93
C ALA A 79 0.85 4.69 -12.69
N ILE A 80 1.96 4.93 -11.98
CA ILE A 80 2.43 6.29 -11.67
C ILE A 80 3.01 6.93 -12.93
N ASP A 81 2.63 8.17 -13.21
CA ASP A 81 3.19 8.95 -14.31
C ASP A 81 4.73 9.07 -14.16
N PRO A 82 5.53 8.82 -15.21
CA PRO A 82 6.97 9.06 -15.19
C PRO A 82 7.40 10.46 -14.74
N GLU A 83 6.55 11.48 -14.88
CA GLU A 83 6.79 12.84 -14.40
C GLU A 83 6.72 12.94 -12.86
N HIS A 84 6.00 12.03 -12.20
CA HIS A 84 5.80 11.99 -10.74
C HIS A 84 6.72 10.98 -10.05
N ARG A 85 8.04 11.14 -10.24
CA ARG A 85 9.07 10.24 -9.69
C ARG A 85 9.07 10.24 -8.16
N GLU A 86 8.60 11.31 -7.54
CA GLU A 86 8.37 11.46 -6.11
C GLU A 86 7.25 10.56 -5.56
N TRP A 87 6.37 9.98 -6.38
CA TRP A 87 5.36 9.04 -5.90
C TRP A 87 5.90 7.62 -5.70
N VAL A 88 7.19 7.41 -5.96
CA VAL A 88 7.92 6.20 -5.57
C VAL A 88 9.02 6.60 -4.60
N GLY A 89 8.88 6.19 -3.34
CA GLY A 89 9.90 6.39 -2.32
C GLY A 89 10.97 5.31 -2.36
N SER A 90 12.21 5.67 -2.00
CA SER A 90 13.26 4.68 -1.76
C SER A 90 14.26 5.10 -0.71
N LEU A 91 14.87 4.11 -0.06
CA LEU A 91 16.12 4.25 0.68
C LEU A 91 17.13 3.24 0.12
N PRO A 92 18.35 3.67 -0.27
CA PRO A 92 18.82 5.05 -0.34
C PRO A 92 17.94 5.96 -1.22
N ALA A 93 17.87 7.25 -0.88
CA ALA A 93 17.14 8.23 -1.66
C ALA A 93 17.85 8.43 -3.01
N VAL A 94 17.11 8.34 -4.11
CA VAL A 94 17.64 8.55 -5.47
C VAL A 94 17.49 10.02 -5.90
N ASP A 95 16.53 10.72 -5.31
CA ASP A 95 16.23 12.13 -5.57
C ASP A 95 16.29 12.92 -4.27
N ALA A 96 16.40 14.25 -4.32
CA ALA A 96 16.35 15.13 -3.14
C ALA A 96 14.94 15.28 -2.53
N VAL A 97 14.07 14.30 -2.81
CA VAL A 97 12.68 14.26 -2.35
C VAL A 97 12.66 13.67 -0.95
N SER A 98 12.16 14.47 0.00
CA SER A 98 11.91 14.00 1.36
C SER A 98 10.48 13.49 1.47
N HIS A 99 10.31 12.27 2.00
CA HIS A 99 8.99 11.73 2.32
C HIS A 99 8.69 11.89 3.82
N PRO A 100 7.46 12.26 4.22
CA PRO A 100 7.07 12.46 5.63
C PRO A 100 7.38 11.28 6.57
N CYS A 101 7.62 10.08 6.04
CA CYS A 101 7.92 8.87 6.81
C CYS A 101 9.29 8.26 6.53
N ALA A 102 10.16 8.95 5.80
CA ALA A 102 11.48 8.44 5.43
C ALA A 102 12.29 8.02 6.66
N ARG A 103 12.22 8.78 7.76
CA ARG A 103 12.93 8.46 9.02
C ARG A 103 12.46 7.16 9.65
N GLN A 104 11.16 6.92 9.74
CA GLN A 104 10.59 5.70 10.29
C GLN A 104 10.97 4.47 9.46
N ILE A 105 11.00 4.63 8.14
CA ILE A 105 11.42 3.58 7.20
C ILE A 105 12.93 3.34 7.31
N GLU A 106 13.74 4.40 7.46
CA GLU A 106 15.18 4.29 7.64
C GLU A 106 15.54 3.59 8.96
N ASP A 107 14.88 3.97 10.05
CA ASP A 107 15.06 3.34 11.35
C ASP A 107 14.68 1.86 11.31
N TRP A 108 13.62 1.51 10.57
CA TRP A 108 13.26 0.11 10.34
C TRP A 108 14.30 -0.61 9.48
N LEU A 109 14.74 -0.03 8.37
CA LEU A 109 15.73 -0.61 7.46
C LEU A 109 17.03 -0.95 8.20
N LYS A 110 17.51 -0.05 9.07
CA LYS A 110 18.71 -0.26 9.91
C LYS A 110 18.60 -1.48 10.83
N ARG A 111 17.38 -1.90 11.19
CA ARG A 111 17.14 -3.10 12.02
C ARG A 111 16.99 -4.37 11.20
N GLN A 112 16.79 -4.28 9.88
CA GLN A 112 16.61 -5.43 9.02
C GLN A 112 17.96 -5.98 8.55
N SER A 113 18.37 -7.10 9.14
CA SER A 113 19.60 -7.78 8.73
C SER A 113 19.49 -8.29 7.30
N GLY A 114 20.40 -7.83 6.43
CA GLY A 114 20.46 -8.27 5.04
C GLY A 114 19.40 -7.65 4.13
N VAL A 115 18.90 -6.46 4.44
CA VAL A 115 18.15 -5.63 3.49
C VAL A 115 18.98 -4.38 3.22
N ASP A 116 19.39 -4.18 1.98
CA ASP A 116 20.29 -3.10 1.58
C ASP A 116 19.51 -1.83 1.19
N ALA A 117 18.28 -2.01 0.69
CA ALA A 117 17.43 -0.93 0.22
C ALA A 117 15.95 -1.28 0.38
N VAL A 118 15.11 -0.25 0.33
CA VAL A 118 13.66 -0.40 0.37
C VAL A 118 12.99 0.58 -0.59
N VAL A 119 11.90 0.14 -1.23
CA VAL A 119 11.02 0.95 -2.06
C VAL A 119 9.59 0.90 -1.52
N TRP A 120 8.82 1.96 -1.72
CA TRP A 120 7.42 2.03 -1.32
C TRP A 120 6.63 3.02 -2.17
N THR A 121 5.31 2.82 -2.24
CA THR A 121 4.40 3.74 -2.92
C THR A 121 4.22 5.00 -2.07
N ALA A 122 4.39 6.18 -2.67
CA ALA A 122 4.26 7.49 -2.03
C ALA A 122 3.23 8.38 -2.73
N LEU A 123 2.17 7.75 -3.25
CA LEU A 123 1.03 8.45 -3.85
C LEU A 123 0.37 9.40 -2.83
N PRO A 124 0.03 10.64 -3.22
CA PRO A 124 -0.67 11.56 -2.34
C PRO A 124 -2.13 11.11 -2.12
N PRO A 125 -2.80 11.63 -1.09
CA PRO A 125 -4.26 11.54 -1.03
C PRO A 125 -4.89 12.19 -2.28
N ARG A 126 -6.09 11.76 -2.63
CA ARG A 126 -6.88 12.30 -3.75
C ARG A 126 -8.34 12.21 -3.39
N HIS A 127 -9.07 13.31 -3.56
CA HIS A 127 -10.50 13.34 -3.28
C HIS A 127 -11.18 14.39 -4.14
N ALA A 128 -12.33 14.04 -4.75
CA ALA A 128 -13.08 14.90 -5.67
C ALA A 128 -12.21 15.41 -6.83
N ASP A 129 -11.46 14.50 -7.44
CA ASP A 129 -10.54 14.74 -8.57
C ASP A 129 -9.40 15.74 -8.32
N GLU A 130 -9.13 16.07 -7.05
CA GLU A 130 -8.01 16.92 -6.66
C GLU A 130 -6.89 16.09 -6.01
N GLU A 131 -5.73 16.04 -6.66
CA GLU A 131 -4.51 15.42 -6.13
C GLU A 131 -3.97 16.22 -4.94
N GLY A 132 -3.59 15.53 -3.87
CA GLY A 132 -3.16 16.14 -2.60
C GLY A 132 -4.31 16.52 -1.67
N ARG A 133 -5.57 16.50 -2.13
CA ARG A 133 -6.72 16.77 -1.27
C ARG A 133 -7.02 15.56 -0.38
N THR A 134 -6.99 15.79 0.92
CA THR A 134 -7.36 14.77 1.92
C THR A 134 -8.86 14.86 2.21
N PRO A 135 -9.65 13.79 1.98
CA PRO A 135 -11.04 13.74 2.45
C PRO A 135 -11.06 13.71 3.98
N THR A 136 -12.05 14.31 4.62
CA THR A 136 -12.40 14.00 6.01
C THR A 136 -12.98 12.58 6.13
N PRO A 137 -13.06 11.98 7.35
CA PRO A 137 -13.69 10.68 7.53
C PRO A 137 -15.13 10.63 7.01
N ASP A 138 -15.91 11.70 7.23
CA ASP A 138 -17.31 11.76 6.78
C ASP A 138 -17.40 11.91 5.25
N GLU A 139 -16.52 12.69 4.61
CA GLU A 139 -16.45 12.81 3.16
C GLU A 139 -16.06 11.48 2.50
N ALA A 140 -15.10 10.76 3.07
CA ALA A 140 -14.68 9.45 2.59
C ALA A 140 -15.84 8.43 2.62
N VAL A 141 -16.59 8.38 3.73
CA VAL A 141 -17.77 7.52 3.83
C VAL A 141 -18.86 7.97 2.87
N HIS A 142 -19.10 9.28 2.76
CA HIS A 142 -20.11 9.83 1.85
C HIS A 142 -19.81 9.50 0.38
N TYR A 143 -18.55 9.63 -0.04
CA TYR A 143 -18.09 9.24 -1.35
C TYR A 143 -18.42 7.77 -1.65
N LEU A 144 -18.01 6.87 -0.76
CA LEU A 144 -18.25 5.43 -0.91
C LEU A 144 -19.74 5.08 -0.91
N ASP A 145 -20.53 5.76 -0.08
CA ASP A 145 -21.98 5.56 -0.06
C ASP A 145 -22.67 6.09 -1.32
N GLY A 146 -22.07 7.07 -2.01
CA GLY A 146 -22.53 7.62 -3.28
C GLY A 146 -22.35 6.67 -4.47
N LEU A 147 -21.37 5.77 -4.41
CA LEU A 147 -21.05 4.84 -5.50
C LEU A 147 -22.21 3.91 -5.84
N ARG A 148 -22.33 3.50 -7.11
CA ARG A 148 -23.38 2.60 -7.61
C ARG A 148 -22.78 1.53 -8.52
N GLY A 149 -23.54 0.45 -8.75
CA GLY A 149 -23.17 -0.58 -9.73
C GLY A 149 -21.80 -1.22 -9.47
N GLU A 150 -21.02 -1.36 -10.54
CA GLU A 150 -19.70 -2.00 -10.51
C GLU A 150 -18.68 -1.24 -9.66
N GLU A 151 -18.73 0.09 -9.65
CA GLU A 151 -17.81 0.92 -8.84
C GLU A 151 -18.03 0.67 -7.34
N ARG A 152 -19.29 0.61 -6.88
CA ARG A 152 -19.58 0.29 -5.47
C ARG A 152 -19.10 -1.12 -5.11
N ALA A 153 -19.38 -2.09 -5.98
CA ALA A 153 -18.96 -3.46 -5.76
C ALA A 153 -17.42 -3.57 -5.69
N HIS A 154 -16.71 -2.84 -6.56
CA HIS A 154 -15.25 -2.79 -6.57
C HIS A 154 -14.68 -2.14 -5.30
N ALA A 155 -15.22 -0.99 -4.91
CA ALA A 155 -14.78 -0.27 -3.71
C ALA A 155 -15.01 -1.09 -2.43
N GLU A 156 -16.18 -1.73 -2.32
CA GLU A 156 -16.47 -2.65 -1.22
C GLU A 156 -15.49 -3.82 -1.19
N ASP A 157 -15.25 -4.47 -2.33
CA ASP A 157 -14.32 -5.59 -2.43
C ASP A 157 -12.89 -5.18 -2.06
N TYR A 158 -12.44 -3.99 -2.46
CA TYR A 158 -11.14 -3.44 -2.08
C TYR A 158 -11.03 -3.27 -0.55
N ILE A 159 -11.97 -2.53 0.07
CA ILE A 159 -11.92 -2.24 1.51
C ILE A 159 -11.99 -3.51 2.35
N ARG A 160 -12.78 -4.50 1.90
CA ARG A 160 -12.91 -5.79 2.57
C ARG A 160 -11.68 -6.69 2.39
N GLN A 161 -10.83 -6.47 1.38
CA GLN A 161 -9.58 -7.21 1.16
C GLN A 161 -8.40 -6.64 1.95
N VAL A 162 -8.38 -5.32 2.21
CA VAL A 162 -7.33 -4.72 3.05
C VAL A 162 -7.34 -5.41 4.43
N PRO A 163 -6.18 -5.86 4.95
CA PRO A 163 -6.11 -6.63 6.18
C PRO A 163 -6.82 -5.96 7.37
N PRO A 164 -7.47 -6.74 8.25
CA PRO A 164 -8.18 -6.22 9.43
C PRO A 164 -7.23 -5.55 10.45
N SER A 165 -5.94 -5.85 10.41
CA SER A 165 -4.93 -5.21 11.26
C SER A 165 -4.66 -3.75 10.90
N LEU A 166 -5.14 -3.28 9.74
CA LEU A 166 -5.10 -1.88 9.34
C LEU A 166 -6.40 -1.21 9.84
N ASP A 167 -6.45 -0.94 11.15
CA ASP A 167 -7.61 -0.42 11.88
C ASP A 167 -7.55 1.12 11.98
N THR A 168 -7.97 1.77 10.90
CA THR A 168 -7.90 3.22 10.76
C THR A 168 -9.22 3.90 11.12
N ALA A 169 -9.20 5.23 11.28
CA ALA A 169 -10.43 5.97 11.59
C ALA A 169 -11.46 5.85 10.45
N TYR A 170 -10.99 5.85 9.20
CA TYR A 170 -11.87 5.84 8.04
C TYR A 170 -12.46 4.44 7.84
N ARG A 171 -11.66 3.39 8.07
CA ARG A 171 -12.19 2.01 8.11
C ARG A 171 -13.33 1.88 9.10
N ARG A 172 -13.15 2.34 10.34
CA ARG A 172 -14.21 2.27 11.36
C ARG A 172 -15.48 3.01 10.95
N GLY A 173 -15.34 4.17 10.31
CA GLY A 173 -16.46 4.92 9.74
C GLY A 173 -17.20 4.14 8.65
N VAL A 174 -16.45 3.55 7.71
CA VAL A 174 -16.98 2.73 6.62
C VAL A 174 -17.70 1.48 7.16
N GLU A 175 -17.11 0.77 8.11
CA GLU A 175 -17.72 -0.40 8.74
C GLU A 175 -19.02 -0.03 9.46
N ALA A 176 -19.01 1.06 10.24
CA ALA A 176 -20.18 1.49 11.00
C ALA A 176 -21.35 1.96 10.11
N ARG A 177 -21.06 2.58 8.96
CA ARG A 177 -22.06 3.21 8.09
C ARG A 177 -22.50 2.33 6.93
N LEU A 178 -21.60 1.53 6.36
CA LEU A 178 -21.83 0.74 5.15
C LEU A 178 -21.83 -0.78 5.43
N GLY A 179 -21.37 -1.23 6.60
CA GLY A 179 -21.28 -2.65 6.93
C GLY A 179 -20.19 -3.40 6.14
N TRP A 180 -19.22 -2.67 5.58
CA TRP A 180 -18.13 -3.22 4.77
C TRP A 180 -16.99 -3.72 5.65
N THR A 181 -17.18 -4.87 6.29
CA THR A 181 -16.20 -5.49 7.19
C THR A 181 -15.20 -6.40 6.44
N PRO A 182 -13.94 -6.51 6.90
CA PRO A 182 -12.93 -7.39 6.34
C PRO A 182 -13.44 -8.82 6.09
N ARG A 183 -13.02 -9.42 4.98
CA ARG A 183 -13.19 -10.87 4.78
C ARG A 183 -12.17 -11.58 5.65
N GLY A 184 -12.58 -12.66 6.32
CA GLY A 184 -11.64 -13.49 7.09
C GLY A 184 -10.45 -13.90 6.22
N VAL A 185 -9.24 -13.79 6.77
CA VAL A 185 -7.98 -14.01 6.03
C VAL A 185 -7.96 -15.44 5.46
N ARG A 186 -7.92 -15.57 4.13
CA ARG A 186 -7.48 -16.82 3.48
C ARG A 186 -5.97 -16.80 3.43
N HIS A 187 -5.33 -17.60 4.28
CA HIS A 187 -3.93 -17.95 4.10
C HIS A 187 -3.84 -18.99 2.98
N ASP A 188 -3.63 -18.55 1.74
CA ASP A 188 -3.22 -19.45 0.66
C ASP A 188 -1.75 -19.81 0.89
N ALA A 189 -1.51 -20.84 1.69
CA ALA A 189 -0.24 -21.55 1.73
C ALA A 189 -0.16 -22.48 0.51
N GLY A 190 0.46 -22.01 -0.57
CA GLY A 190 0.79 -22.81 -1.75
C GLY A 190 2.22 -22.50 -2.20
N GLY A 191 3.14 -23.46 -2.35
CA GLY A 191 3.02 -24.90 -2.20
C GLY A 191 4.40 -25.52 -1.99
N THR A 192 4.42 -26.60 -1.22
CA THR A 192 5.55 -27.52 -1.10
C THR A 192 5.71 -28.27 -2.41
N ALA A 193 6.90 -28.18 -3.01
CA ALA A 193 7.31 -29.06 -4.09
C ALA A 193 7.33 -30.51 -3.59
N SER A 194 6.52 -31.37 -4.20
CA SER A 194 6.73 -32.81 -4.21
C SER A 194 7.15 -33.21 -5.62
N ALA A 195 8.43 -33.54 -5.79
CA ALA A 195 8.90 -34.29 -6.94
C ALA A 195 8.60 -35.78 -6.69
N PRO A 196 8.14 -36.55 -7.69
CA PRO A 196 8.22 -38.00 -7.64
C PRO A 196 9.56 -38.49 -8.21
N ASP A 197 10.01 -39.61 -7.64
CA ASP A 197 11.17 -40.42 -8.05
C ASP A 197 11.12 -40.90 -9.51
#